data_AF-A0A1S8N4T1-F1
#
_entry.id   AF-A0A1S8N4T1-F1
#
_cell.length_a   1.000
_cell.length_b   1.000
_cell.length_c   1.000
_cell.angle_alpha   90.00
_cell.angle_beta   90.00
_cell.angle_gamma   90.00
#
_symmetry.space_group_name_H-M   'P 1'
#
loop_
_entity.id
_entity.type
_entity.pdbx_description
1 polymer ?
#
loop_
_entity_poly.entity_id
_entity_poly.type
_entity_poly.pdbx_seq_one_letter_code
_entity_poly.pdbx_strand_id
1 'polypeptide(L)'
;MKIKDNKRESYKNRKKGGFTLIEVIAVIAIIGILAAAILPRVNGYIKEAKKVKVVDQSRKVVMAVESYNLKASTPLSKSTTVQSAINNNGVKKYVDKSELQNLNITKTSLQDCYDILDGAEFDISSDSDSLITVESKVKN
;
A
#
# COMPACT_ATOMS: atom_id res chain seq x y z
N MET A 1 15.83 38.88 -72.03
CA MET A 1 16.03 37.53 -71.44
C MET A 1 16.68 37.72 -70.07
N LYS A 2 15.95 37.53 -68.96
CA LYS A 2 16.48 37.74 -67.59
C LYS A 2 16.83 36.37 -66.98
N ILE A 3 18.11 36.16 -66.66
CA ILE A 3 18.61 34.99 -65.94
C ILE A 3 18.19 35.14 -64.46
N LYS A 4 17.56 34.10 -63.88
CA LYS A 4 17.23 34.03 -62.45
C LYS A 4 18.43 33.51 -61.68
N ASP A 5 18.92 34.29 -60.71
CA ASP A 5 19.95 33.86 -59.77
C ASP A 5 19.41 32.80 -58.81
N ASN A 6 20.07 31.64 -58.78
CA ASN A 6 19.76 30.54 -57.88
C ASN A 6 20.48 30.76 -56.53
N LYS A 7 19.75 31.26 -55.54
CA LYS A 7 20.27 31.54 -54.19
C LYS A 7 20.46 30.23 -53.43
N ARG A 8 21.71 29.81 -53.22
CA ARG A 8 22.04 28.61 -52.44
C ARG A 8 21.86 28.88 -50.94
N GLU A 9 20.80 28.32 -50.35
CA GLU A 9 20.57 28.29 -48.90
C GLU A 9 21.73 27.59 -48.19
N SER A 10 22.41 28.31 -47.30
CA SER A 10 23.55 27.82 -46.53
C SER A 10 23.04 27.12 -45.27
N TYR A 11 23.07 25.78 -45.26
CA TYR A 11 22.73 24.99 -44.08
C TYR A 11 23.74 25.25 -42.96
N LYS A 12 23.43 26.21 -42.07
CA LYS A 12 24.17 26.42 -40.83
C LYS A 12 24.03 25.15 -39.97
N ASN A 13 25.08 24.31 -40.00
CA ASN A 13 25.24 23.19 -39.06
C ASN A 13 25.32 23.76 -37.64
N ARG A 14 24.18 23.79 -36.94
CA ARG A 14 24.19 24.02 -35.50
C ARG A 14 24.90 22.82 -34.88
N LYS A 15 26.02 23.04 -34.19
CA LYS A 15 26.69 21.99 -33.41
C LYS A 15 25.68 21.48 -32.38
N LYS A 16 25.03 20.36 -32.66
CA LYS A 16 24.19 19.66 -31.68
C LYS A 16 25.15 18.96 -30.74
N GLY A 17 25.34 19.51 -29.54
CA GLY A 17 25.99 18.80 -28.45
C GLY A 17 25.09 17.63 -28.04
N GLY A 18 25.51 16.41 -28.34
CA GLY A 18 24.85 15.19 -27.89
C GLY A 18 25.56 14.62 -26.67
N PHE A 19 24.80 13.92 -25.83
CA PHE A 19 25.37 13.09 -24.76
C PHE A 19 26.23 11.97 -25.35
N THR A 20 27.35 11.68 -24.71
CA THR A 20 28.21 10.57 -25.12
C THR A 20 27.67 9.26 -24.54
N LEU A 21 27.88 8.14 -25.25
CA LEU A 21 27.47 6.81 -24.76
C LEU A 21 28.09 6.49 -23.39
N ILE A 22 29.34 6.90 -23.18
CA ILE A 22 30.05 6.66 -21.92
C ILE A 22 29.40 7.38 -20.74
N GLU A 23 28.89 8.59 -20.96
CA GLU A 23 28.22 9.38 -19.92
C GLU A 23 26.90 8.74 -19.51
N VAL A 24 26.14 8.19 -20.46
CA VAL A 24 24.91 7.44 -20.16
C VAL A 24 25.22 6.13 -19.43
N ILE A 25 26.24 5.38 -19.85
CA ILE A 25 26.63 4.10 -19.23
C ILE A 25 27.14 4.30 -17.80
N ALA A 26 27.94 5.34 -17.56
CA ALA A 26 28.42 5.65 -16.21
C ALA A 26 27.26 6.00 -15.26
N VAL A 27 26.25 6.74 -15.73
CA VAL A 27 25.08 7.14 -14.94
C VAL A 27 24.23 5.93 -14.56
N ILE A 28 23.89 5.06 -15.52
CA ILE A 28 23.07 3.86 -15.21
C ILE A 28 23.83 2.89 -14.30
N ALA A 29 25.16 2.82 -14.40
CA ALA A 29 25.98 1.99 -13.52
C ALA A 29 25.91 2.50 -12.07
N ILE A 30 26.04 3.81 -11.84
CA ILE A 30 25.94 4.40 -10.50
C ILE A 30 24.52 4.24 -9.95
N ILE A 31 23.47 4.53 -10.74
CA ILE A 31 22.08 4.33 -10.33
C ILE A 31 21.80 2.87 -9.99
N GLY A 32 22.33 1.92 -10.76
CA GLY A 32 22.19 0.48 -10.51
C GLY A 32 22.75 0.05 -9.16
N ILE A 33 23.96 0.51 -8.82
CA ILE A 33 24.60 0.20 -7.52
C ILE A 33 23.79 0.80 -6.36
N LEU A 34 23.37 2.06 -6.47
CA LEU A 34 22.57 2.73 -5.44
C LEU A 34 21.20 2.06 -5.26
N ALA A 35 20.52 1.72 -6.35
CA ALA A 35 19.23 1.06 -6.32
C ALA A 35 19.34 -0.32 -5.63
N ALA A 36 20.33 -1.14 -5.99
CA ALA A 36 20.53 -2.45 -5.39
C ALA A 36 20.75 -2.39 -3.86
N ALA A 37 21.45 -1.38 -3.37
CA ALA A 37 21.69 -1.20 -1.93
C ALA A 37 20.44 -0.70 -1.15
N ILE A 38 19.52 0.01 -1.81
CA ILE A 38 18.36 0.64 -1.17
C ILE A 38 17.17 -0.33 -1.03
N LEU A 39 16.93 -1.19 -2.03
CA LEU A 39 15.77 -2.09 -2.09
C LEU A 39 15.46 -2.90 -0.81
N PRO A 40 16.42 -3.62 -0.17
CA PRO A 40 16.11 -4.43 0.99
C PRO A 40 15.65 -3.60 2.21
N ARG A 41 16.19 -2.38 2.36
CA ARG A 41 15.82 -1.48 3.46
C ARG A 41 14.40 -0.95 3.28
N VAL A 42 14.03 -0.59 2.04
CA VAL A 42 12.70 -0.07 1.71
C VAL A 42 11.62 -1.14 1.97
N ASN A 43 11.87 -2.40 1.61
CA ASN A 43 10.91 -3.48 1.87
C ASN A 43 10.60 -3.67 3.37
N GLY A 44 11.62 -3.57 4.24
CA GLY A 44 11.41 -3.62 5.69
C GLY A 44 10.55 -2.48 6.22
N TYR A 45 10.84 -1.24 5.82
CA TYR A 45 10.05 -0.07 6.23
C TYR A 45 8.60 -0.13 5.74
N ILE A 46 8.37 -0.63 4.53
CA ILE A 46 7.01 -0.83 3.99
C ILE A 46 6.25 -1.87 4.85
N LYS A 47 6.90 -2.96 5.26
CA LYS A 47 6.26 -3.98 6.13
C LYS A 47 5.85 -3.38 7.48
N GLU A 48 6.72 -2.62 8.12
CA GLU A 48 6.41 -1.97 9.41
C GLU A 48 5.31 -0.90 9.27
N ALA A 49 5.36 -0.08 8.21
CA ALA A 49 4.29 0.88 7.92
C ALA A 49 2.94 0.19 7.70
N LYS A 50 2.93 -0.99 7.06
CA LYS A 50 1.73 -1.80 6.88
C LYS A 50 1.21 -2.35 8.22
N LYS A 51 2.08 -2.80 9.13
CA LYS A 51 1.66 -3.26 10.48
C LYS A 51 0.96 -2.15 11.24
N VAL A 52 1.55 -0.95 11.26
CA VAL A 52 0.93 0.21 11.94
C VAL A 52 -0.45 0.53 11.36
N LYS A 53 -0.61 0.46 10.03
CA LYS A 53 -1.91 0.64 9.38
C LYS A 53 -2.92 -0.45 9.75
N VAL A 54 -2.50 -1.70 9.90
CA VAL A 54 -3.37 -2.81 10.34
C VAL A 54 -3.87 -2.58 11.75
N VAL A 55 -3.01 -2.13 12.66
CA VAL A 55 -3.40 -1.78 14.05
C VAL A 55 -4.42 -0.65 14.04
N ASP A 56 -4.18 0.41 13.27
CA ASP A 56 -5.10 1.54 13.15
C ASP A 56 -6.47 1.11 12.59
N GLN A 57 -6.47 0.31 11.52
CA GLN A 57 -7.71 -0.20 10.93
C GLN A 57 -8.46 -1.15 11.88
N SER A 58 -7.75 -2.01 12.60
CA SER A 58 -8.33 -2.91 13.61
C SER A 58 -8.98 -2.12 14.74
N ARG A 59 -8.33 -1.02 15.19
CA ARG A 59 -8.90 -0.09 16.17
C ARG A 59 -10.21 0.52 15.68
N LYS A 60 -10.25 1.02 14.44
CA LYS A 60 -11.48 1.59 13.86
C LYS A 60 -12.61 0.58 13.82
N VAL A 61 -12.33 -0.65 13.40
CA VAL A 61 -13.32 -1.74 13.36
C VAL A 61 -13.86 -2.05 14.75
N VAL A 62 -12.96 -2.23 15.73
CA VAL A 62 -13.37 -2.53 17.12
C VAL A 62 -14.23 -1.40 17.69
N MET A 63 -13.81 -0.14 17.55
CA MET A 63 -14.58 1.01 18.03
C MET A 63 -15.96 1.11 17.36
N ALA A 64 -16.04 0.84 16.05
CA ALA A 64 -17.30 0.84 15.32
C ALA A 64 -18.25 -0.28 15.79
N VAL A 65 -17.71 -1.49 16.01
CA VAL A 65 -18.49 -2.63 16.50
C VAL A 65 -18.92 -2.42 17.94
N GLU A 66 -18.06 -1.90 18.81
CA GLU A 66 -18.43 -1.57 20.20
C GLU A 66 -19.53 -0.51 20.22
N SER A 67 -19.39 0.56 19.43
CA SER A 67 -20.39 1.62 19.32
C SER A 67 -21.76 1.09 18.85
N TYR A 68 -21.75 0.12 17.94
CA TYR A 68 -22.96 -0.59 17.52
C TYR A 68 -23.52 -1.49 18.63
N ASN A 69 -22.69 -2.33 19.24
CA ASN A 69 -23.08 -3.30 20.27
C ASN A 69 -23.68 -2.63 21.52
N LEU A 70 -23.26 -1.40 21.86
CA LEU A 70 -23.86 -0.60 22.93
C LEU A 70 -25.34 -0.24 22.69
N LYS A 71 -25.79 -0.25 21.44
CA LYS A 71 -27.15 0.18 21.04
C LYS A 71 -27.98 -0.96 20.42
N ALA A 72 -27.34 -2.05 20.04
CA ALA A 72 -27.98 -3.15 19.32
C ALA A 72 -28.66 -4.14 20.27
N SER A 73 -29.87 -4.60 19.92
CA SER A 73 -30.55 -5.68 20.64
C SER A 73 -29.87 -7.04 20.45
N THR A 74 -29.13 -7.20 19.35
CA THR A 74 -28.34 -8.40 19.03
C THR A 74 -26.90 -7.97 18.73
N PRO A 75 -26.00 -8.03 19.73
CA PRO A 75 -24.60 -7.65 19.54
C PRO A 75 -23.88 -8.63 18.61
N LEU A 76 -22.89 -8.13 17.88
CA LEU A 76 -22.04 -8.95 17.01
C LEU A 76 -21.06 -9.77 17.85
N SER A 77 -20.98 -11.07 17.56
CA SER A 77 -19.99 -11.97 18.15
C SER A 77 -18.57 -11.65 17.66
N LYS A 78 -17.57 -11.82 18.53
CA LYS A 78 -16.14 -11.68 18.19
C LYS A 78 -15.68 -12.67 17.11
N SER A 79 -16.38 -13.80 16.93
CA SER A 79 -16.08 -14.75 15.84
C SER A 79 -16.50 -14.27 14.45
N THR A 80 -17.27 -13.18 14.34
CA THR A 80 -17.73 -12.64 13.07
C THR A 80 -16.56 -12.09 12.26
N THR A 81 -16.56 -12.28 10.95
CA THR A 81 -15.55 -11.65 10.07
C THR A 81 -15.74 -10.14 10.00
N VAL A 82 -14.65 -9.41 9.78
CA VAL A 82 -14.69 -7.95 9.61
C VAL A 82 -15.60 -7.57 8.45
N GLN A 83 -15.59 -8.33 7.35
CA GLN A 83 -16.47 -8.10 6.20
C GLN A 83 -17.96 -8.19 6.56
N SER A 84 -18.35 -9.16 7.38
CA SER A 84 -19.74 -9.30 7.83
C SER A 84 -20.12 -8.18 8.81
N ALA A 85 -19.20 -7.79 9.68
CA ALA A 85 -19.41 -6.69 10.62
C ALA A 85 -19.65 -5.36 9.89
N ILE A 86 -18.80 -4.97 8.93
CA ILE A 86 -18.96 -3.69 8.21
C ILE A 86 -20.16 -3.66 7.26
N ASN A 87 -20.66 -4.82 6.83
CA ASN A 87 -21.88 -4.90 6.03
C ASN A 87 -23.14 -4.70 6.87
N ASN A 88 -23.05 -4.76 8.20
CA ASN A 88 -24.14 -4.38 9.08
C ASN A 88 -24.34 -2.85 9.00
N ASN A 89 -25.55 -2.41 8.64
CA ASN A 89 -25.87 -0.98 8.49
C ASN A 89 -25.58 -0.16 9.76
N GLY A 90 -25.69 -0.76 10.94
CA GLY A 90 -25.40 -0.09 12.21
C GLY A 90 -23.91 0.12 12.44
N VAL A 91 -23.04 -0.79 11.97
CA VAL A 91 -21.58 -0.65 12.03
C VAL A 91 -21.05 0.25 10.92
N LYS A 92 -21.61 0.14 9.71
CA LYS A 92 -21.26 0.96 8.54
C LYS A 92 -21.35 2.46 8.81
N LYS A 93 -22.19 2.87 9.76
CA LYS A 93 -22.29 4.27 10.20
C LYS A 93 -20.98 4.83 10.79
N TYR A 94 -20.14 3.96 11.35
CA TYR A 94 -18.96 4.34 12.12
C TYR A 94 -17.65 3.96 11.43
N VAL A 95 -17.68 3.11 10.40
CA VAL A 95 -16.49 2.69 9.65
C VAL A 95 -16.85 2.41 8.20
N ASP A 96 -16.08 2.98 7.28
CA ASP A 96 -16.22 2.74 5.85
C ASP A 96 -15.26 1.67 5.34
N LYS A 97 -15.72 0.86 4.38
CA LYS A 97 -14.90 -0.19 3.76
C LYS A 97 -13.64 0.35 3.10
N SER A 98 -13.68 1.58 2.56
CA SER A 98 -12.52 2.25 1.95
C SER A 98 -11.40 2.52 2.94
N GLU A 99 -11.70 2.64 4.23
CA GLU A 99 -10.70 2.89 5.26
C GLU A 99 -9.94 1.62 5.66
N LEU A 100 -10.41 0.43 5.26
CA LEU A 100 -9.90 -0.89 5.68
C LEU A 100 -9.03 -1.60 4.62
N GLN A 101 -8.51 -0.84 3.66
CA GLN A 101 -7.75 -1.33 2.50
C GLN A 101 -6.49 -2.16 2.79
N ASN A 102 -5.98 -2.18 4.03
CA ASN A 102 -4.80 -2.97 4.38
C ASN A 102 -5.18 -4.28 5.09
N LEU A 103 -6.41 -4.40 5.61
CA LEU A 103 -6.93 -5.62 6.20
C LEU A 103 -7.53 -6.53 5.13
N ASN A 104 -7.24 -7.83 5.23
CA ASN A 104 -8.01 -8.84 4.53
C ASN A 104 -9.33 -9.08 5.28
N ILE A 105 -10.31 -8.22 5.04
CA ILE A 105 -11.59 -8.20 5.73
C ILE A 105 -12.41 -9.50 5.60
N THR A 106 -12.13 -10.33 4.60
CA THR A 106 -12.84 -11.61 4.39
C THR A 106 -12.29 -12.73 5.25
N LYS A 107 -10.98 -12.70 5.56
CA LYS A 107 -10.29 -13.69 6.39
C LYS A 107 -10.11 -13.27 7.86
N THR A 108 -10.04 -11.96 8.11
CA THR A 108 -9.81 -11.41 9.46
C THR A 108 -11.12 -11.44 10.26
N SER A 109 -11.08 -12.00 11.47
CA SER A 109 -12.20 -11.99 12.41
C SER A 109 -12.14 -10.77 13.33
N LEU A 110 -13.25 -10.45 13.99
CA LEU A 110 -13.26 -9.40 15.01
C LEU A 110 -12.36 -9.77 16.19
N GLN A 111 -12.25 -11.06 16.52
CA GLN A 111 -11.34 -11.57 17.54
C GLN A 111 -9.89 -11.20 17.22
N ASP A 112 -9.46 -11.38 15.97
CA ASP A 112 -8.11 -10.98 15.55
C ASP A 112 -7.89 -9.48 15.73
N CYS A 113 -8.89 -8.65 15.43
CA CYS A 113 -8.80 -7.21 15.67
C CYS A 113 -8.67 -6.86 17.17
N TYR A 114 -9.35 -7.58 18.06
CA TYR A 114 -9.17 -7.40 19.51
C TYR A 114 -7.77 -7.85 19.94
N ASP A 115 -7.33 -9.02 19.50
CA ASP A 115 -6.03 -9.58 19.87
C ASP A 115 -4.88 -8.68 19.43
N ILE A 116 -4.95 -8.09 18.23
CA ILE A 116 -3.98 -7.10 17.73
C ILE A 116 -3.91 -5.87 18.65
N LEU A 117 -5.05 -5.37 19.14
CA LEU A 117 -5.10 -4.21 20.03
C LEU A 117 -4.57 -4.53 21.43
N ASP A 118 -4.74 -5.77 21.87
CA ASP A 118 -4.19 -6.29 23.13
C ASP A 118 -2.69 -6.64 23.01
N GLY A 119 -2.09 -6.44 21.84
CA GLY A 119 -0.66 -6.61 21.59
C GLY A 119 -0.27 -8.02 21.16
N ALA A 120 -1.19 -8.80 20.59
CA ALA A 120 -0.85 -10.06 19.94
C ALA A 120 0.07 -9.82 18.74
N GLU A 121 1.06 -10.70 18.58
CA GLU A 121 1.94 -10.69 17.42
C GLU A 121 1.18 -11.22 16.20
N PHE A 122 1.26 -10.50 15.10
CA PHE A 122 0.69 -10.90 13.81
C PHE A 122 1.75 -10.74 12.71
N ASP A 123 1.75 -11.66 11.75
CA ASP A 123 2.59 -11.53 10.57
C ASP A 123 1.78 -10.98 9.38
N ILE A 124 2.48 -10.33 8.47
CA ILE A 124 1.94 -9.92 7.18
C ILE A 124 2.33 -11.01 6.19
N SER A 125 1.41 -11.96 5.94
CA SER A 125 1.55 -12.87 4.81
C SER A 125 1.14 -12.16 3.53
N SER A 126 2.03 -12.16 2.53
CA SER A 126 1.75 -11.62 1.19
C SER A 126 1.17 -12.70 0.29
N ASP A 127 0.09 -13.35 0.70
CA ASP A 127 -0.56 -14.34 -0.14
C ASP A 127 -1.41 -13.66 -1.21
N SER A 128 -0.79 -13.50 -2.38
CA SER A 128 -1.36 -13.29 -3.74
C SER A 128 -2.33 -12.14 -3.97
N ASP A 129 -2.80 -11.50 -2.92
CA ASP A 129 -3.62 -10.31 -2.97
C ASP A 129 -3.04 -9.33 -1.95
N SER A 130 -3.08 -8.05 -2.28
CA SER A 130 -2.44 -6.97 -1.52
C SER A 130 -2.93 -6.76 -0.07
N LEU A 131 -3.70 -7.71 0.46
CA LEU A 131 -4.47 -7.67 1.69
C LEU A 131 -3.85 -8.56 2.78
N ILE A 132 -3.73 -8.01 3.99
CA ILE A 132 -3.03 -8.67 5.11
C ILE A 132 -3.96 -9.66 5.78
N THR A 133 -3.59 -10.94 5.74
CA THR A 133 -4.24 -11.97 6.58
C THR A 133 -3.58 -11.93 7.95
N VAL A 134 -4.34 -11.59 8.97
CA VAL A 134 -3.85 -11.63 10.36
C VAL A 134 -3.96 -13.07 10.83
N GLU A 135 -2.81 -13.73 11.00
CA GLU A 135 -2.75 -14.99 11.74
C GLU A 135 -2.26 -14.68 13.15
N SER A 136 -3.17 -14.80 14.11
CA SER A 136 -2.87 -14.69 15.54
C SER A 136 -1.89 -15.81 15.90
N LYS A 137 -0.62 -15.47 16.18
CA LYS A 137 0.37 -16.45 16.64
C LYS A 137 0.01 -16.84 18.07
N VAL A 138 -0.73 -17.94 18.26
CA VAL A 138 -1.02 -18.52 19.58
C VAL A 138 0.31 -18.63 20.33
N LYS A 139 0.45 -17.85 21.42
CA LYS A 139 1.58 -18.00 22.34
C LYS A 139 1.52 -19.42 22.89
N ASN A 140 2.51 -20.24 22.54
CA ASN A 140 2.81 -21.46 23.25
C ASN A 140 3.58 -21.13 24.53
#